data_AF-A0A1Z4IGG2-F1
#
_entry.id   AF-A0A1Z4IGG2-F1
#
_cell.length_a   1.000
_cell.length_b   1.000
_cell.length_c   1.000
_cell.angle_alpha   90.00
_cell.angle_beta   90.00
_cell.angle_gamma   90.00
#
_symmetry.space_group_name_H-M   'P 1'
#
loop_
_entity.id
_entity.type
_entity.pdbx_description
1 polymer ?
#
loop_
_entity_poly.entity_id
_entity_poly.type
_entity_poly.pdbx_seq_one_letter_code
_entity_poly.pdbx_strand_id
1 'polypeptide(L)' 'MAIFRQYIAPLLVVLVFLFALVAVSARIFLPSDMAAPAPIEEVGFLLKVLEVRG' A
#
# COMPACT_ATOMS: atom_id res chain seq x y z
N MET A 1 -18.12 28.83 -13.77
CA MET A 1 -18.54 28.61 -12.38
C MET A 1 -17.31 28.63 -11.47
N ALA A 2 -17.01 29.79 -10.87
CA ALA A 2 -15.80 29.99 -10.08
C ALA A 2 -15.89 29.41 -8.66
N ILE A 3 -17.10 29.34 -8.09
CA ILE A 3 -17.35 28.95 -6.69
C ILE A 3 -16.89 27.52 -6.40
N PHE A 4 -17.18 26.58 -7.31
CA PHE A 4 -16.81 25.18 -7.13
C PHE A 4 -15.28 25.00 -7.05
N ARG A 5 -14.54 25.63 -7.97
CA ARG A 5 -13.07 25.53 -7.98
C ARG A 5 -12.40 26.40 -6.91
N GLN A 6 -13.01 27.50 -6.50
CA GLN A 6 -12.38 28.46 -5.58
C GLN A 6 -12.57 28.12 -4.11
N TYR A 7 -13.62 27.35 -3.76
CA TYR A 7 -13.87 26.93 -2.38
C TYR A 7 -13.82 25.42 -2.20
N ILE A 8 -14.45 24.65 -3.09
CA ILE A 8 -14.56 23.20 -2.93
C ILE A 8 -13.24 22.52 -3.27
N ALA A 9 -12.55 22.93 -4.35
CA ALA A 9 -11.24 22.36 -4.66
C ALA A 9 -10.18 22.60 -3.56
N PRO A 10 -9.97 23.82 -3.03
CA PRO A 10 -9.04 24.02 -1.92
C PRO A 10 -9.45 23.29 -0.64
N LEU A 11 -10.75 23.20 -0.33
CA LEU A 11 -11.22 22.40 0.80
C LEU A 11 -10.89 20.90 0.64
N LEU A 12 -11.12 20.34 -0.55
CA LEU A 12 -10.78 18.95 -0.85
C LEU A 12 -9.27 18.69 -0.75
N VAL A 13 -8.44 19.63 -1.20
CA VAL A 13 -6.98 19.50 -1.05
C VAL A 13 -6.59 19.37 0.41
N VAL A 14 -7.15 20.21 1.29
CA VAL A 14 -6.87 20.14 2.74
C VAL A 14 -7.38 18.82 3.33
N LEU A 15 -8.60 18.40 2.97
CA LEU A 15 -9.17 17.14 3.45
C LEU A 15 -8.33 15.92 3.04
N VAL A 16 -7.94 15.84 1.76
CA VAL A 16 -7.10 14.76 1.24
C VAL A 16 -5.71 14.81 1.87
N PHE A 17 -5.14 16.00 2.07
CA PHE A 17 -3.86 16.17 2.76
C PHE A 17 -3.91 15.64 4.20
N LEU A 18 -4.93 16.04 4.98
CA LEU A 18 -5.09 15.57 6.36
C LEU A 18 -5.31 14.05 6.40
N PHE A 19 -6.12 13.51 5.49
CA PHE A 19 -6.33 12.08 5.36
C PHE A 19 -5.01 11.35 5.05
N ALA A 20 -4.25 11.83 4.06
CA ALA A 20 -2.97 11.25 3.67
C ALA A 20 -1.94 11.33 4.81
N LEU A 21 -1.90 12.45 5.54
CA LEU A 21 -1.05 12.62 6.72
C LEU A 21 -1.37 11.58 7.78
N VAL A 22 -2.65 11.42 8.13
CA VAL A 22 -3.09 10.40 9.09
C VAL A 22 -2.80 8.99 8.59
N ALA A 23 -3.09 8.68 7.33
CA ALA A 23 -2.86 7.36 6.76
C ALA A 23 -1.36 6.98 6.77
N VAL A 24 -0.48 7.92 6.41
CA VAL A 24 0.97 7.74 6.45
C VAL A 24 1.47 7.58 7.89
N SER A 25 0.98 8.39 8.82
CA SER A 25 1.36 8.26 10.23
C SER A 25 0.84 6.96 10.85
N ALA A 26 -0.39 6.56 10.52
CA ALA A 26 -1.02 5.32 10.99
C ALA A 26 -0.30 4.08 10.45
N ARG A 27 0.29 4.15 9.25
CA ARG A 27 1.06 3.06 8.64
C ARG A 27 2.14 2.48 9.57
N ILE A 28 2.74 3.30 10.43
CA ILE A 28 3.77 2.87 11.40
C ILE A 28 3.19 1.89 12.43
N PHE A 29 1.90 2.01 12.72
CA PHE A 29 1.18 1.16 13.67
C PHE A 29 0.49 -0.04 12.99
N LEU A 30 0.47 -0.14 11.65
CA LEU A 30 -0.04 -1.33 10.98
C LEU A 30 0.96 -2.49 11.15
N PRO A 31 0.47 -3.72 11.43
CA PRO A 31 1.33 -4.88 11.62
C PRO A 31 2.27 -5.08 10.43
N SER A 32 3.55 -5.27 10.73
CA SER A 32 4.61 -5.53 9.74
C SER A 32 4.38 -6.80 8.89
N ASP A 33 3.37 -7.60 9.23
CA ASP A 33 2.97 -8.83 8.54
C ASP A 33 2.41 -8.57 7.11
N MET A 34 1.85 -7.39 6.84
CA MET A 34 1.46 -7.02 5.46
C MET A 34 2.62 -6.39 4.66
N ALA A 35 3.77 -6.19 5.31
CA ALA A 35 5.01 -5.75 4.66
C ALA A 35 5.94 -6.93 4.34
N ALA A 36 5.56 -8.16 4.72
CA ALA A 36 6.30 -9.35 4.39
C ALA A 36 6.25 -9.59 2.86
N PRO A 37 7.40 -9.78 2.20
CA PRO A 37 7.43 -10.27 0.82
C PRO A 37 6.63 -11.56 0.74
N ALA A 38 5.83 -11.72 -0.33
CA ALA A 38 5.11 -12.97 -0.56
C ALA A 38 6.08 -14.16 -0.45
N PRO A 39 5.68 -15.28 0.17
CA PRO A 39 6.58 -16.40 0.44
C PRO A 39 7.34 -16.84 -0.82
N ILE A 40 8.65 -16.61 -0.85
CA ILE A 40 9.54 -17.02 -1.96
C ILE A 40 10.08 -18.46 -1.80
N GLU A 41 9.94 -19.02 -0.60
CA GLU A 41 10.44 -20.35 -0.25
C GLU A 41 9.63 -21.47 -0.94
N GLU A 42 8.33 -21.23 -1.16
CA GLU A 42 7.42 -22.20 -1.78
C GLU A 42 7.73 -22.41 -3.27
N VAL A 43 8.18 -21.36 -3.97
CA VAL A 43 8.58 -21.44 -5.39
C VAL A 43 9.89 -22.21 -5.55
N GLY A 44 10.86 -21.99 -4.65
CA GLY A 44 12.16 -22.69 -4.69
C GLY A 44 12.04 -24.19 -4.39
N PHE A 45 11.13 -24.58 -3.51
CA PHE A 45 10.87 -26.00 -3.22
C PHE A 45 10.29 -26.73 -4.43
N LEU A 46 9.29 -26.14 -5.11
CA LEU A 46 8.68 -26.73 -6.30
C LEU A 46 9.68 -26.89 -7.45
N LEU A 47 10.53 -25.88 -7.68
CA LEU A 47 11.53 -25.92 -8.74
C LEU A 47 12.59 -27.01 -8.48
N LYS A 48 13.03 -27.15 -7.23
CA LYS A 48 13.97 -28.19 -6.81
C LYS A 48 13.39 -29.60 -6.90
N VAL A 49 12.10 -29.77 -6.59
CA VAL A 49 11.41 -31.06 -6.71
C VAL A 49 11.24 -31.48 -8.17
N LEU A 50 10.98 -30.52 -9.07
CA LEU A 50 10.87 -30.78 -10.50
C LEU A 50 12.22 -31.11 -11.13
N GLU A 51 13.30 -30.45 -10.71
CA GLU A 51 14.66 -30.71 -11.22
C GLU A 51 15.22 -32.08 -10.78
N VAL A 52 14.84 -32.58 -9.60
CA VAL A 52 15.23 -33.94 -9.14
C VAL A 52 14.47 -35.05 -9.87
N ARG A 53 13.37 -34.72 -10.57
CA ARG A 53 12.52 -35.69 -11.29
C ARG A 53 12.77 -35.76 -12.80
N GLY A 54 13.64 -34.92 -13.36
CA GLY A 54 14.06 -34.95 -14.78
C GLY A 54 15.38 -35.72 -14.95
#